data_AF-A0A0U5FM05-F1
#
_entry.id   AF-A0A0U5FM05-F1
#
_cell.length_a   1.000
_cell.length_b   1.000
_cell.length_c   1.000
_cell.angle_alpha   90.00
_cell.angle_beta   90.00
_cell.angle_gamma   90.00
#
_symmetry.space_group_name_H-M   'P 1'
#
loop_
_entity.id
_entity.type
_entity.pdbx_description
1 polymer ?
#
loop_
_entity_poly.entity_id
_entity_poly.type
_entity_poly.pdbx_seq_one_letter_code
_entity_poly.pdbx_strand_id
1 'polypeptide(L)'
;MPGPNAGHGFTFEDRMNSLTPVRPPALAVIGHFLARHSRLIQAVQWLMVVVYLVLVTLPAFLPVPDDSKHIWDDLVLFAQFAFWGVWWPFVMVSMVVMGRAWCGLFCPEGTMTEWVSRHGLGRAIPAWLRWKGWPFVAFVCTTIYGQMITVYEYPKAALLILGASTVMALGIGLVYGRGKRVWCRYLCPASGVFSLLSRLAPVHFRVDAQAWKAAPRTHAVDCATLVDVRAMTGGGSCHNCGRCSGHRGAVELAPRLPGSEIADLPAREVSPWDIVLLLFGVMGVASGAFQWSASPVFIALKQGLAKILVEHDILFPMTETLPWWLLTNSDETGEVFTLLDGFCILAYMGGAALLFGLIGLAGLGLSARALGRPELLWRLGYALVPAGAAGLIVGLSAMTLTQLTAEGVFLAWVPDARAGVLAVGLAWSALLLWRSMPAVSLARRLAAWPLGLAGAFAQIGMWGVFFFVW
;
A
#
# COMPACT_ATOMS: atom_id res chain seq x y z
N MET A 1 49.74 34.53 51.83
CA MET A 1 48.66 33.66 52.33
C MET A 1 47.31 34.31 52.04
N PRO A 2 46.52 33.81 51.06
CA PRO A 2 45.09 34.09 50.96
C PRO A 2 44.24 32.85 51.32
N GLY A 3 43.03 33.09 51.83
CA GLY A 3 42.16 32.13 52.55
C GLY A 3 41.35 31.13 51.71
N PRO A 4 40.45 30.35 52.36
CA PRO A 4 39.90 29.11 51.82
C PRO A 4 38.68 29.32 50.92
N ASN A 5 38.62 28.52 49.86
CA ASN A 5 37.49 28.40 48.93
C ASN A 5 36.24 27.84 49.63
N ALA A 6 35.15 28.59 49.58
CA ALA A 6 33.82 28.11 49.95
C ALA A 6 33.29 27.15 48.89
N GLY A 7 33.00 25.91 49.31
CA GLY A 7 32.26 24.96 48.51
C GLY A 7 30.79 25.37 48.38
N HIS A 8 30.26 25.30 47.16
CA HIS A 8 28.82 25.22 46.93
C HIS A 8 28.51 23.79 46.48
N GLY A 9 28.07 22.99 47.45
CA GLY A 9 27.48 21.69 47.20
C GLY A 9 26.08 21.88 46.61
N PHE A 10 25.89 21.51 45.36
CA PHE A 10 24.57 21.30 44.79
C PHE A 10 23.97 20.04 45.45
N THR A 11 22.94 20.23 46.28
CA THR A 11 22.20 19.14 46.92
C THR A 11 21.41 18.34 45.89
N PHE A 12 21.20 17.06 46.18
CA PHE A 12 20.53 16.10 45.29
C PHE A 12 19.06 16.46 45.02
N GLU A 13 18.43 17.25 45.90
CA GLU A 13 17.03 17.71 45.80
C GLU A 13 16.80 18.79 44.73
N ASP A 14 17.79 19.64 44.43
CA ASP A 14 17.65 20.68 43.39
C ASP A 14 17.61 20.09 41.97
N ARG A 15 18.08 18.84 41.79
CA ARG A 15 17.95 18.11 40.52
C ARG A 15 16.61 17.41 40.32
N MET A 16 15.80 17.24 41.37
CA MET A 16 14.49 16.58 41.26
C MET A 16 13.33 17.56 40.97
N ASN A 17 13.48 18.84 41.31
CA ASN A 17 12.38 19.82 41.21
C ASN A 17 12.35 20.66 39.91
N SER A 18 13.25 20.43 38.95
CA SER A 18 13.26 21.17 37.66
C SER A 18 12.61 20.43 36.48
N LEU A 19 12.03 19.25 36.69
CA LEU A 19 11.19 18.61 35.68
C LEU A 19 9.76 19.18 35.75
N THR A 20 9.61 20.41 35.28
CA THR A 20 8.28 20.86 34.82
C THR A 20 7.78 19.81 33.82
N PRO A 21 6.58 19.24 33.99
CA PRO A 21 6.07 18.26 33.05
C PRO A 21 5.81 19.01 31.74
N VAL A 22 6.76 18.93 30.82
CA VAL A 22 6.59 19.41 29.45
C VAL A 22 5.33 18.74 28.94
N ARG A 23 4.27 19.55 28.70
CA ARG A 23 3.01 19.02 28.18
C ARG A 23 3.36 18.19 26.95
N PRO A 24 2.91 16.92 26.86
CA PRO A 24 3.20 16.12 25.69
C PRO A 24 2.66 16.86 24.46
N PRO A 25 3.43 16.94 23.36
CA PRO A 25 2.95 17.58 22.14
C PRO A 25 1.61 16.95 21.72
N ALA A 26 0.73 17.71 21.06
CA ALA A 26 -0.65 17.29 20.78
C ALA A 26 -0.75 15.91 20.09
N LEU A 27 0.22 15.55 19.25
CA LEU A 27 0.30 14.23 18.62
C LEU A 27 0.61 13.11 19.63
N ALA A 28 1.49 13.35 20.61
CA ALA A 28 1.76 12.39 21.68
C ALA A 28 0.51 12.11 22.52
N VAL A 29 -0.34 13.12 22.75
CA VAL A 29 -1.65 12.94 23.41
C VAL A 29 -2.54 11.96 22.65
N ILE A 30 -2.60 12.06 21.31
CA ILE A 30 -3.35 11.10 20.47
C ILE A 30 -2.77 9.69 20.62
N GLY A 31 -1.44 9.55 20.56
CA GLY A 31 -0.77 8.26 20.79
C GLY A 31 -1.13 7.65 22.14
N HIS A 32 -1.09 8.44 23.21
CA HIS A 32 -1.46 8.01 24.55
C HIS A 32 -2.96 7.70 24.68
N PHE A 33 -3.82 8.48 24.01
CA PHE A 33 -5.25 8.20 23.95
C PHE A 33 -5.50 6.81 23.34
N LEU A 34 -4.81 6.49 22.23
CA LEU A 34 -4.92 5.18 21.59
C LEU A 34 -4.45 4.04 22.52
N ALA A 35 -3.34 4.23 23.24
CA ALA A 35 -2.85 3.24 24.18
C ALA A 35 -3.82 3.00 25.35
N ARG A 36 -4.40 4.08 25.90
CA ARG A 36 -5.32 4.02 27.06
C ARG A 36 -6.69 3.47 26.71
N HIS A 37 -7.23 3.80 25.54
CA HIS A 37 -8.59 3.41 25.11
C HIS A 37 -8.59 2.16 24.23
N SER A 38 -7.74 1.18 24.56
CA SER A 38 -7.60 -0.06 23.79
C SER A 38 -8.91 -0.85 23.65
N ARG A 39 -9.82 -0.77 24.62
CA ARG A 39 -11.17 -1.40 24.55
C ARG A 39 -12.07 -0.73 23.50
N LEU A 40 -12.05 0.61 23.43
CA LEU A 40 -12.80 1.35 22.41
C LEU A 40 -12.27 1.02 21.00
N ILE A 41 -10.94 0.96 20.84
CA ILE A 41 -10.32 0.57 19.57
C ILE A 41 -10.75 -0.84 19.17
N GLN A 42 -10.77 -1.80 20.11
CA GLN A 42 -11.25 -3.15 19.84
C GLN A 42 -12.72 -3.18 19.43
N ALA A 43 -13.57 -2.36 20.04
CA ALA A 43 -14.98 -2.24 19.64
C ALA A 43 -15.12 -1.69 18.20
N VAL A 44 -14.38 -0.64 17.86
CA VAL A 44 -14.34 -0.08 16.49
C VAL A 44 -13.82 -1.11 15.48
N GLN A 45 -12.76 -1.85 15.84
CA GLN A 45 -12.21 -2.92 15.02
C GLN A 45 -13.25 -4.00 14.72
N TRP A 46 -14.02 -4.45 15.72
CA TRP A 46 -15.07 -5.44 15.53
C TRP A 46 -16.28 -4.91 14.78
N LEU A 47 -16.67 -3.65 15.00
CA LEU A 47 -17.68 -2.99 14.17
C LEU A 47 -17.27 -3.02 12.70
N MET A 48 -16.00 -2.70 12.42
CA MET A 48 -15.46 -2.72 11.06
C MET A 48 -15.41 -4.13 10.45
N VAL A 49 -15.18 -5.17 11.27
CA VAL A 49 -15.31 -6.57 10.84
C VAL A 49 -16.74 -6.89 10.44
N VAL A 50 -17.74 -6.49 11.25
CA VAL A 50 -19.15 -6.72 10.93
C VAL A 50 -19.55 -6.01 9.63
N VAL A 51 -19.20 -4.72 9.49
CA VAL A 51 -19.45 -3.95 8.27
C VAL A 51 -18.80 -4.62 7.05
N TYR A 52 -17.54 -5.02 7.18
CA TYR A 52 -16.82 -5.73 6.11
C TYR A 52 -17.50 -7.05 5.71
N LEU A 53 -17.87 -7.90 6.69
CA LEU A 53 -18.53 -9.17 6.41
C LEU A 53 -19.88 -8.95 5.73
N VAL A 54 -20.67 -7.98 6.19
CA VAL A 54 -21.96 -7.62 5.58
C VAL A 54 -21.78 -7.18 4.13
N LEU A 55 -20.85 -6.24 3.86
CA LEU A 55 -20.62 -5.69 2.53
C LEU A 55 -20.02 -6.71 1.54
N VAL A 56 -19.25 -7.68 2.02
CA VAL A 56 -18.63 -8.69 1.15
C VAL A 56 -19.54 -9.90 0.94
N THR A 57 -20.30 -10.33 1.96
CA THR A 57 -21.09 -11.56 1.89
C THR A 57 -22.50 -11.34 1.37
N LEU A 58 -23.25 -10.34 1.86
CA LEU A 58 -24.66 -10.19 1.50
C LEU A 58 -24.87 -9.93 0.00
N PRO A 59 -24.12 -9.01 -0.65
CA PRO A 59 -24.31 -8.75 -2.08
C PRO A 59 -24.06 -9.97 -2.98
N ALA A 60 -23.27 -10.94 -2.54
CA ALA A 60 -22.99 -12.15 -3.31
C ALA A 60 -24.19 -13.11 -3.42
N PHE A 61 -25.18 -12.98 -2.53
CA PHE A 61 -26.40 -13.80 -2.51
C PHE A 61 -27.65 -13.05 -3.00
N LEU A 62 -27.49 -11.79 -3.40
CA LEU A 62 -28.57 -10.99 -3.99
C LEU A 62 -28.59 -11.15 -5.51
N PRO A 63 -29.76 -10.98 -6.16
CA PRO A 63 -29.84 -10.98 -7.61
C PRO A 63 -29.07 -9.80 -8.18
N VAL A 64 -28.65 -9.94 -9.44
CA VAL A 64 -28.00 -8.86 -10.19
C VAL A 64 -28.97 -7.67 -10.26
N PRO A 65 -28.51 -6.44 -9.91
CA PRO A 65 -29.34 -5.25 -10.00
C PRO A 65 -29.74 -4.97 -11.45
N ASP A 66 -30.96 -4.48 -11.63
CA ASP A 66 -31.46 -3.99 -12.93
C ASP A 66 -30.86 -2.61 -13.24
N ASP A 67 -30.67 -2.29 -14.52
CA ASP A 67 -30.04 -1.04 -14.99
C ASP A 67 -30.84 0.23 -14.59
N SER A 68 -32.09 0.04 -14.15
CA SER A 68 -32.97 1.10 -13.66
C SER A 68 -32.72 1.51 -12.21
N LYS A 69 -31.88 0.77 -11.46
CA LYS A 69 -31.65 1.01 -10.04
C LYS A 69 -30.43 1.89 -9.77
N HIS A 70 -30.57 2.77 -8.79
CA HIS A 70 -29.51 3.65 -8.33
C HIS A 70 -28.73 3.06 -7.14
N ILE A 71 -27.53 3.60 -6.87
CA ILE A 71 -26.65 3.23 -5.75
C ILE A 71 -27.37 3.31 -4.39
N TRP A 72 -28.38 4.18 -4.24
CA TRP A 72 -29.12 4.37 -3.00
C TRP A 72 -30.23 3.34 -2.79
N ASP A 73 -30.70 2.70 -3.86
CA ASP A 73 -31.88 1.84 -3.87
C ASP A 73 -31.52 0.34 -3.93
N ASP A 74 -30.26 0.01 -4.23
CA ASP A 74 -29.79 -1.37 -4.32
C ASP A 74 -28.54 -1.63 -3.46
N LEU A 75 -28.60 -2.65 -2.61
CA LEU A 75 -27.51 -3.00 -1.70
C LEU A 75 -26.26 -3.49 -2.46
N VAL A 76 -26.40 -4.08 -3.64
CA VAL A 76 -25.27 -4.55 -4.45
C VAL A 76 -24.48 -3.35 -4.98
N LEU A 77 -25.17 -2.40 -5.61
CA LEU A 77 -24.56 -1.17 -6.11
C LEU A 77 -23.98 -0.32 -4.98
N PHE A 78 -24.70 -0.20 -3.86
CA PHE A 78 -24.21 0.46 -2.66
C PHE A 78 -22.91 -0.18 -2.14
N ALA A 79 -22.86 -1.51 -2.07
CA ALA A 79 -21.67 -2.21 -1.57
C ALA A 79 -20.48 -2.08 -2.52
N GLN A 80 -20.71 -2.15 -3.84
CA GLN A 80 -19.67 -1.89 -4.85
C GLN A 80 -19.11 -0.47 -4.70
N PHE A 81 -19.97 0.55 -4.56
CA PHE A 81 -19.56 1.93 -4.36
C PHE A 81 -18.83 2.14 -3.03
N ALA A 82 -19.36 1.62 -1.93
CA ALA A 82 -18.74 1.72 -0.63
C ALA A 82 -17.35 1.08 -0.61
N PHE A 83 -17.20 -0.11 -1.20
CA PHE A 83 -15.97 -0.89 -1.14
C PHE A 83 -14.93 -0.45 -2.19
N TRP A 84 -15.31 -0.37 -3.45
CA TRP A 84 -14.37 -0.03 -4.54
C TRP A 84 -14.28 1.48 -4.78
N GLY A 85 -15.40 2.20 -4.64
CA GLY A 85 -15.46 3.65 -4.84
C GLY A 85 -14.93 4.47 -3.65
N VAL A 86 -15.25 4.11 -2.41
CA VAL A 86 -14.88 4.92 -1.23
C VAL A 86 -13.74 4.31 -0.44
N TRP A 87 -13.86 3.04 -0.07
CA TRP A 87 -12.97 2.39 0.89
C TRP A 87 -11.53 2.28 0.38
N TRP A 88 -11.27 1.77 -0.82
CA TRP A 88 -9.90 1.64 -1.34
C TRP A 88 -9.18 2.98 -1.56
N PRO A 89 -9.78 4.00 -2.21
CA PRO A 89 -9.17 5.32 -2.30
C PRO A 89 -8.89 5.93 -0.91
N PHE A 90 -9.84 5.82 0.02
CA PHE A 90 -9.67 6.28 1.40
C PHE A 90 -8.49 5.59 2.08
N VAL A 91 -8.39 4.26 1.94
CA VAL A 91 -7.28 3.47 2.48
C VAL A 91 -5.95 3.96 1.94
N MET A 92 -5.81 4.18 0.63
CA MET A 92 -4.55 4.64 0.04
C MET A 92 -4.14 6.02 0.55
N VAL A 93 -5.06 6.98 0.58
CA VAL A 93 -4.80 8.32 1.12
C VAL A 93 -4.43 8.24 2.60
N SER A 94 -5.11 7.38 3.38
CA SER A 94 -4.80 7.19 4.79
C SER A 94 -3.35 6.70 5.02
N MET A 95 -2.80 5.88 4.11
CA MET A 95 -1.40 5.44 4.21
C MET A 95 -0.42 6.60 4.06
N VAL A 96 -0.72 7.53 3.14
CA VAL A 96 0.12 8.72 2.87
C VAL A 96 -0.03 9.78 3.96
N VAL A 97 -1.15 9.84 4.68
CA VAL A 97 -1.39 10.88 5.70
C VAL A 97 -1.08 10.39 7.12
N MET A 98 -1.42 9.14 7.46
CA MET A 98 -1.33 8.60 8.81
C MET A 98 -0.41 7.37 8.92
N GLY A 99 0.31 7.03 7.85
CA GLY A 99 1.05 5.78 7.76
C GLY A 99 0.09 4.59 7.79
N ARG A 100 0.53 3.44 8.30
CA ARG A 100 -0.30 2.23 8.29
C ARG A 100 -1.37 2.17 9.40
N ALA A 101 -1.84 3.32 9.89
CA ALA A 101 -2.83 3.41 10.96
C ALA A 101 -4.11 2.63 10.63
N TRP A 102 -4.55 2.63 9.36
CA TRP A 102 -5.67 1.80 8.92
C TRP A 102 -5.44 0.32 9.18
N CYS A 103 -4.24 -0.21 8.88
CA CYS A 103 -3.88 -1.59 9.17
C CYS A 103 -3.91 -1.92 10.67
N GLY A 104 -3.68 -0.93 11.53
CA GLY A 104 -3.70 -1.06 12.98
C GLY A 104 -5.08 -0.92 13.60
N LEU A 105 -5.90 0.03 13.11
CA LEU A 105 -7.11 0.51 13.76
C LEU A 105 -8.41 0.04 13.08
N PHE A 106 -8.41 -0.14 11.76
CA PHE A 106 -9.64 -0.37 10.98
C PHE A 106 -9.61 -1.65 10.14
N CYS A 107 -8.44 -2.21 9.83
CA CYS A 107 -8.36 -3.39 8.96
C CYS A 107 -9.09 -4.61 9.56
N PRO A 108 -10.14 -5.13 8.90
CA PRO A 108 -10.94 -6.24 9.42
C PRO A 108 -10.13 -7.54 9.44
N GLU A 109 -9.41 -7.86 8.36
CA GLU A 109 -8.53 -9.04 8.29
C GLU A 109 -7.50 -9.05 9.41
N GLY A 110 -6.90 -7.90 9.74
CA GLY A 110 -5.91 -7.79 10.80
C GLY A 110 -6.50 -8.04 12.18
N THR A 111 -7.74 -7.59 12.42
CA THR A 111 -8.48 -7.83 13.66
C THR A 111 -8.84 -9.30 13.82
N MET A 112 -9.43 -9.90 12.79
CA MET A 112 -9.82 -11.31 12.79
C MET A 112 -8.60 -12.22 12.97
N THR A 113 -7.53 -11.98 12.22
CA THR A 113 -6.27 -12.74 12.33
C THR A 113 -5.68 -12.64 13.74
N GLU A 114 -5.65 -11.44 14.33
CA GLU A 114 -5.12 -11.27 15.68
C GLU A 114 -5.95 -12.03 16.71
N TRP A 115 -7.28 -11.91 16.65
CA TRP A 115 -8.18 -12.59 17.59
C TRP A 115 -8.04 -14.12 17.50
N VAL A 116 -8.11 -14.65 16.29
CA VAL A 116 -7.97 -16.09 16.02
C VAL A 116 -6.59 -16.60 16.43
N SER A 117 -5.53 -15.83 16.20
CA SER A 117 -4.16 -16.25 16.54
C SER A 117 -3.90 -16.45 18.03
N ARG A 118 -4.75 -15.93 18.92
CA ARG A 118 -4.67 -16.17 20.37
C ARG A 118 -5.04 -17.60 20.75
N HIS A 119 -5.84 -18.25 19.92
CA HIS A 119 -6.31 -19.63 20.10
C HIS A 119 -5.57 -20.63 19.21
N GLY A 120 -4.50 -20.17 18.54
CA GLY A 120 -3.78 -20.93 17.52
C GLY A 120 -2.78 -21.96 18.05
N LEU A 121 -2.36 -22.89 17.18
CA LEU A 121 -1.40 -23.98 17.42
C LEU A 121 0.00 -23.51 17.83
N GLY A 122 0.32 -22.25 17.57
CA GLY A 122 1.55 -21.61 18.00
C GLY A 122 2.84 -22.13 17.37
N ARG A 123 2.76 -22.71 16.16
CA ARG A 123 3.94 -23.21 15.44
C ARG A 123 4.93 -22.09 15.11
N ALA A 124 6.18 -22.45 14.90
CA ALA A 124 7.20 -21.51 14.45
C ALA A 124 6.91 -21.05 13.01
N ILE A 125 7.18 -19.77 12.72
CA ILE A 125 7.02 -19.19 11.39
C ILE A 125 8.09 -19.80 10.47
N PRO A 126 7.72 -20.55 9.42
CA PRO A 126 8.70 -21.22 8.57
C PRO A 126 9.51 -20.20 7.76
N ALA A 127 10.72 -20.59 7.34
CA ALA A 127 11.62 -19.70 6.61
C ALA A 127 11.05 -19.23 5.27
N TRP A 128 10.34 -20.12 4.55
CA TRP A 128 9.70 -19.78 3.28
C TRP A 128 8.67 -18.66 3.44
N LEU A 129 7.91 -18.64 4.55
CA LEU A 129 6.90 -17.62 4.82
C LEU A 129 7.51 -16.24 5.13
N ARG A 130 8.78 -16.20 5.56
CA ARG A 130 9.51 -14.95 5.84
C ARG A 130 10.18 -14.35 4.60
N TRP A 131 10.01 -14.94 3.43
CA TRP A 131 10.60 -14.44 2.20
C TRP A 131 10.02 -13.07 1.84
N LYS A 132 10.91 -12.07 1.66
CA LYS A 132 10.54 -10.68 1.41
C LYS A 132 9.85 -10.45 0.05
N GLY A 133 9.89 -11.43 -0.85
CA GLY A 133 9.23 -11.34 -2.17
C GLY A 133 7.73 -11.64 -2.13
N TRP A 134 7.19 -12.20 -1.03
CA TRP A 134 5.77 -12.54 -0.94
C TRP A 134 4.82 -11.37 -1.22
N PRO A 135 5.03 -10.16 -0.66
CA PRO A 135 4.17 -9.02 -0.98
C PRO A 135 4.12 -8.67 -2.48
N PHE A 136 5.24 -8.84 -3.20
CA PHE A 136 5.26 -8.65 -4.65
C PHE A 136 4.43 -9.71 -5.37
N VAL A 137 4.68 -10.99 -5.09
CA VAL A 137 3.96 -12.09 -5.72
C VAL A 137 2.47 -12.00 -5.42
N ALA A 138 2.11 -11.80 -4.15
CA ALA A 138 0.71 -11.68 -3.72
C ALA A 138 0.02 -10.49 -4.40
N PHE A 139 0.68 -9.32 -4.49
CA PHE A 139 0.13 -8.16 -5.18
C PHE A 139 -0.12 -8.43 -6.67
N VAL A 140 0.87 -8.97 -7.38
CA VAL A 140 0.78 -9.26 -8.82
C VAL A 140 -0.32 -10.30 -9.08
N CYS A 141 -0.28 -11.44 -8.37
CA CYS A 141 -1.26 -12.51 -8.54
C CYS A 141 -2.68 -12.04 -8.23
N THR A 142 -2.88 -11.31 -7.13
CA THR A 142 -4.22 -10.80 -6.76
C THR A 142 -4.73 -9.76 -7.75
N THR A 143 -3.85 -8.91 -8.27
CA THR A 143 -4.23 -7.87 -9.25
C THR A 143 -4.63 -8.50 -10.58
N ILE A 144 -3.80 -9.41 -11.11
CA ILE A 144 -4.10 -10.16 -12.34
C ILE A 144 -5.40 -10.95 -12.18
N TYR A 145 -5.49 -11.74 -11.11
CA TYR A 145 -6.66 -12.57 -10.87
C TYR A 145 -7.93 -11.73 -10.73
N GLY A 146 -7.87 -10.60 -10.01
CA GLY A 146 -8.99 -9.66 -9.89
C GLY A 146 -9.46 -9.08 -11.22
N GLN A 147 -8.55 -8.83 -12.18
CA GLN A 147 -8.93 -8.42 -13.54
C GLN A 147 -9.56 -9.55 -14.36
N MET A 148 -9.05 -10.78 -14.20
CA MET A 148 -9.58 -11.95 -14.94
C MET A 148 -11.01 -12.32 -14.58
N ILE A 149 -11.43 -12.02 -13.35
CA ILE A 149 -12.79 -12.33 -12.82
C ILE A 149 -13.68 -11.09 -12.68
N THR A 150 -13.25 -9.94 -13.22
CA THR A 150 -13.96 -8.64 -13.14
C THR A 150 -14.44 -8.32 -11.71
N VAL A 151 -13.51 -8.34 -10.74
CA VAL A 151 -13.80 -8.26 -9.29
C VAL A 151 -14.58 -7.02 -8.85
N TYR A 152 -14.52 -5.94 -9.63
CA TYR A 152 -15.17 -4.67 -9.31
C TYR A 152 -16.67 -4.69 -9.56
N GLU A 153 -17.11 -5.53 -10.51
CA GLU A 153 -18.50 -5.56 -10.99
C GLU A 153 -19.26 -6.78 -10.46
N TYR A 154 -18.56 -7.89 -10.20
CA TYR A 154 -19.20 -9.12 -9.70
C TYR A 154 -19.06 -9.30 -8.19
N PRO A 155 -20.16 -9.25 -7.41
CA PRO A 155 -20.11 -9.48 -5.96
C PRO A 155 -19.61 -10.88 -5.59
N LYS A 156 -19.95 -11.90 -6.37
CA LYS A 156 -19.47 -13.28 -6.19
C LYS A 156 -17.95 -13.35 -6.35
N ALA A 157 -17.37 -12.62 -7.30
CA ALA A 157 -15.92 -12.52 -7.51
C ALA A 157 -15.24 -11.75 -6.36
N ALA A 158 -15.84 -10.66 -5.89
CA ALA A 158 -15.35 -9.93 -4.70
C ALA A 158 -15.35 -10.82 -3.44
N LEU A 159 -16.43 -11.58 -3.20
CA LEU A 159 -16.51 -12.56 -2.12
C LEU A 159 -15.44 -13.65 -2.28
N LEU A 160 -15.21 -14.14 -3.50
CA LEU A 160 -14.19 -15.15 -3.74
C LEU A 160 -12.79 -14.65 -3.36
N ILE A 161 -12.37 -13.49 -3.85
CA ILE A 161 -11.01 -13.00 -3.61
C ILE A 161 -10.80 -12.53 -2.16
N LEU A 162 -11.75 -11.77 -1.60
CA LEU A 162 -11.67 -11.18 -0.26
C LEU A 162 -12.02 -12.19 0.83
N GLY A 163 -12.98 -13.07 0.54
CA GLY A 163 -13.32 -14.20 1.40
C GLY A 163 -12.18 -15.20 1.46
N ALA A 164 -11.59 -15.57 0.32
CA ALA A 164 -10.42 -16.46 0.31
C ALA A 164 -9.22 -15.82 1.03
N SER A 165 -8.94 -14.52 0.83
CA SER A 165 -7.88 -13.82 1.57
C SER A 165 -8.14 -13.85 3.07
N THR A 166 -9.38 -13.63 3.49
CA THR A 166 -9.80 -13.71 4.90
C THR A 166 -9.60 -15.11 5.47
N VAL A 167 -10.08 -16.15 4.78
CA VAL A 167 -9.91 -17.55 5.23
C VAL A 167 -8.43 -17.91 5.35
N MET A 168 -7.61 -17.54 4.37
CA MET A 168 -6.16 -17.74 4.43
C MET A 168 -5.52 -16.97 5.60
N ALA A 169 -5.94 -15.72 5.82
CA ALA A 169 -5.46 -14.90 6.92
C ALA A 169 -5.74 -15.56 8.28
N LEU A 170 -6.96 -16.06 8.46
CA LEU A 170 -7.37 -16.81 9.65
C LEU A 170 -6.56 -18.09 9.82
N GLY A 171 -6.39 -18.88 8.75
CA GLY A 171 -5.59 -20.10 8.77
C GLY A 171 -4.13 -19.86 9.16
N ILE A 172 -3.48 -18.84 8.58
CA ILE A 172 -2.11 -18.46 8.93
C ILE A 172 -2.02 -17.94 10.38
N GLY A 173 -3.04 -17.19 10.82
CA GLY A 173 -3.19 -16.75 12.21
C GLY A 173 -3.28 -17.92 13.19
N LEU A 174 -4.14 -18.92 12.89
CA LEU A 174 -4.30 -20.15 13.69
C LEU A 174 -3.01 -20.94 13.80
N VAL A 175 -2.29 -21.13 12.69
CA VAL A 175 -1.13 -22.02 12.70
C VAL A 175 0.10 -21.34 13.31
N TYR A 176 0.37 -20.08 12.95
CA TYR A 176 1.66 -19.43 13.21
C TYR A 176 1.59 -18.18 14.10
N GLY A 177 0.39 -17.68 14.42
CA GLY A 177 0.23 -16.32 14.91
C GLY A 177 0.63 -16.08 16.37
N ARG A 178 0.31 -16.96 17.33
CA ARG A 178 0.56 -16.74 18.78
C ARG A 178 0.17 -15.33 19.28
N GLY A 179 -1.02 -14.86 18.93
CA GLY A 179 -1.47 -13.51 19.25
C GLY A 179 -0.90 -12.40 18.34
N LYS A 180 -0.29 -12.75 17.20
CA LYS A 180 0.37 -11.83 16.27
C LYS A 180 -0.24 -11.90 14.86
N ARG A 181 -0.16 -10.77 14.16
CA ARG A 181 -0.63 -10.56 12.79
C ARG A 181 0.40 -11.02 11.75
N VAL A 182 0.69 -12.31 11.71
CA VAL A 182 1.68 -12.91 10.79
C VAL A 182 1.26 -12.73 9.32
N TRP A 183 -0.02 -12.94 9.00
CA TRP A 183 -0.59 -12.69 7.66
C TRP A 183 -0.29 -11.27 7.17
N CYS A 184 -0.65 -10.27 7.96
CA CYS A 184 -0.49 -8.87 7.60
C CYS A 184 0.98 -8.47 7.38
N ARG A 185 1.92 -9.14 8.07
CA ARG A 185 3.35 -8.86 7.94
C ARG A 185 3.95 -9.45 6.67
N TYR A 186 3.56 -10.66 6.27
CA TYR A 186 4.28 -11.43 5.27
C TYR A 186 3.50 -11.73 3.98
N LEU A 187 2.19 -11.97 4.06
CA LEU A 187 1.41 -12.51 2.94
C LEU A 187 0.31 -11.58 2.43
N CYS A 188 -0.17 -10.63 3.23
CA CYS A 188 -1.22 -9.70 2.80
C CYS A 188 -0.79 -8.99 1.50
N PRO A 189 -1.58 -9.11 0.39
CA PRO A 189 -1.22 -8.59 -0.93
C PRO A 189 -0.90 -7.09 -0.92
N ALA A 190 -1.64 -6.32 -0.11
CA ALA A 190 -1.46 -4.88 -0.03
C ALA A 190 -0.33 -4.45 0.93
N SER A 191 0.25 -5.37 1.71
CA SER A 191 1.19 -5.02 2.80
C SER A 191 2.45 -4.31 2.30
N GLY A 192 3.00 -4.76 1.18
CA GLY A 192 4.19 -4.14 0.59
C GLY A 192 3.90 -2.73 0.06
N VAL A 193 2.75 -2.56 -0.62
CA VAL A 193 2.30 -1.26 -1.13
C VAL A 193 2.07 -0.31 0.04
N PHE A 194 1.31 -0.72 1.06
CA PHE A 194 1.08 0.09 2.26
C PHE A 194 2.38 0.44 3.01
N SER A 195 3.35 -0.48 3.06
CA SER A 195 4.68 -0.19 3.60
C SER A 195 5.35 0.95 2.84
N LEU A 196 5.38 0.90 1.50
CA LEU A 196 5.94 1.95 0.65
C LEU A 196 5.25 3.31 0.87
N LEU A 197 3.92 3.38 0.72
CA LEU A 197 3.17 4.64 0.87
C LEU A 197 3.32 5.21 2.29
N SER A 198 3.37 4.36 3.31
CA SER A 198 3.50 4.82 4.69
C SER A 198 4.82 5.52 5.00
N ARG A 199 5.87 5.37 4.17
CA ARG A 199 7.12 6.14 4.32
C ARG A 199 6.96 7.61 3.93
N LEU A 200 5.89 7.96 3.21
CA LEU A 200 5.55 9.34 2.87
C LEU A 200 4.87 10.08 4.03
N ALA A 201 4.30 9.36 5.00
CA ALA A 201 3.41 9.96 5.99
C ALA A 201 4.05 11.08 6.82
N PRO A 202 3.34 12.16 7.18
CA PRO A 202 3.82 13.20 8.09
C PRO A 202 3.87 12.77 9.56
N VAL A 203 3.34 11.60 9.91
CA VAL A 203 3.27 11.13 11.30
C VAL A 203 3.82 9.71 11.44
N HIS A 204 4.49 9.44 12.55
CA HIS A 204 5.01 8.11 12.89
C HIS A 204 5.23 7.97 14.39
N PHE A 205 5.31 6.74 14.88
CA PHE A 205 5.82 6.50 16.22
C PHE A 205 7.34 6.61 16.22
N ARG A 206 7.86 7.60 16.93
CA ARG A 206 9.29 7.83 17.14
C ARG A 206 9.74 7.13 18.41
N VAL A 207 10.96 6.61 18.39
CA VAL A 207 11.59 5.98 19.55
C VAL A 207 12.83 6.77 19.93
N ASP A 208 12.83 7.30 21.16
CA ASP A 208 13.97 7.97 21.75
C ASP A 208 14.91 6.95 22.38
N ALA A 209 16.06 6.74 21.75
CA ALA A 209 17.05 5.77 22.19
C ALA A 209 17.69 6.12 23.54
N GLN A 210 17.78 7.41 23.91
CA GLN A 210 18.34 7.83 25.18
C GLN A 210 17.34 7.60 26.30
N ALA A 211 16.09 8.04 26.11
CA ALA A 211 15.01 7.80 27.08
C ALA A 211 14.78 6.29 27.28
N TRP A 212 14.84 5.49 26.21
CA TRP A 212 14.69 4.04 26.29
C TRP A 212 15.77 3.37 27.15
N LYS A 213 17.02 3.87 27.08
CA LYS A 213 18.17 3.36 27.85
C LYS A 213 18.13 3.81 29.31
N ALA A 214 17.68 5.04 29.57
CA ALA A 214 17.58 5.60 30.91
C ALA A 214 16.43 5.00 31.74
N ALA A 215 15.34 4.57 31.07
CA ALA A 215 14.19 4.01 31.74
C ALA A 215 14.45 2.60 32.33
N PRO A 216 13.82 2.27 33.49
CA PRO A 216 13.93 0.94 34.08
C PRO A 216 13.40 -0.15 33.14
N ARG A 217 13.91 -1.38 33.32
CA ARG A 217 13.47 -2.51 32.52
C ARG A 217 12.02 -2.87 32.87
N THR A 218 11.12 -2.58 31.94
CA THR A 218 9.72 -2.99 31.95
C THR A 218 9.47 -4.16 30.99
N HIS A 219 8.33 -4.84 31.15
CA HIS A 219 7.88 -5.91 30.27
C HIS A 219 7.88 -5.46 28.80
N ALA A 220 8.26 -6.35 27.89
CA ALA A 220 8.29 -6.05 26.46
C ALA A 220 6.89 -5.64 25.96
N VAL A 221 6.87 -4.68 25.03
CA VAL A 221 5.63 -4.25 24.37
C VAL A 221 5.06 -5.39 23.53
N ASP A 222 3.78 -5.65 23.69
CA ASP A 222 3.04 -6.57 22.82
C ASP A 222 2.74 -5.92 21.45
N CYS A 223 3.75 -5.88 20.57
CA CYS A 223 3.56 -5.43 19.19
C CYS A 223 2.84 -6.51 18.37
N ALA A 224 1.68 -6.15 17.82
CA ALA A 224 0.85 -7.06 17.02
C ALA A 224 1.55 -7.56 15.75
N THR A 225 2.48 -6.78 15.16
CA THR A 225 3.19 -7.13 13.92
C THR A 225 4.62 -7.60 14.15
N LEU A 226 4.98 -7.93 15.40
CA LEU A 226 6.33 -8.43 15.75
C LEU A 226 7.46 -7.45 15.38
N VAL A 227 7.18 -6.15 15.35
CA VAL A 227 8.22 -5.12 15.16
C VAL A 227 9.04 -5.01 16.45
N ASP A 228 10.36 -5.01 16.30
CA ASP A 228 11.24 -4.65 17.40
C ASP A 228 11.13 -3.14 17.66
N VAL A 229 10.29 -2.77 18.63
CA VAL A 229 10.01 -1.38 18.99
C VAL A 229 11.30 -0.66 19.40
N ARG A 230 12.28 -1.34 20.01
CA ARG A 230 13.52 -0.69 20.45
C ARG A 230 14.37 -0.21 19.26
N ALA A 231 14.39 -0.99 18.18
CA ALA A 231 15.20 -0.74 17.00
C ALA A 231 14.41 -0.09 15.85
N MET A 232 13.20 0.42 16.13
CA MET A 232 12.34 1.02 15.12
C MET A 232 12.86 2.39 14.69
N THR A 233 13.11 2.56 13.40
CA THR A 233 13.62 3.81 12.80
C THR A 233 12.67 4.46 11.80
N GLY A 234 11.57 3.79 11.45
CA GLY A 234 10.63 4.25 10.42
C GLY A 234 9.24 3.62 10.55
N GLY A 235 8.34 4.01 9.64
CA GLY A 235 6.92 3.64 9.65
C GLY A 235 6.58 2.41 8.81
N GLY A 236 7.45 1.99 7.86
CA GLY A 236 7.10 0.95 6.87
C GLY A 236 6.55 -0.37 7.43
N SER A 237 7.15 -0.85 8.54
CA SER A 237 6.72 -2.08 9.22
C SER A 237 5.73 -1.84 10.37
N CYS A 238 5.55 -0.59 10.81
CA CYS A 238 4.70 -0.25 11.95
C CYS A 238 3.25 -0.03 11.48
N HIS A 239 2.28 -0.68 12.13
CA HIS A 239 0.86 -0.47 11.85
C HIS A 239 0.25 0.77 12.52
N ASN A 240 1.07 1.64 13.12
CA ASN A 240 0.64 2.86 13.82
C ASN A 240 -0.57 2.66 14.76
N CYS A 241 -0.64 1.51 15.44
CA CYS A 241 -1.79 1.13 16.28
C CYS A 241 -1.81 1.77 17.68
N GLY A 242 -0.75 2.49 18.06
CA GLY A 242 -0.69 3.19 19.36
C GLY A 242 -0.36 2.34 20.59
N ARG A 243 -0.39 1.00 20.52
CA ARG A 243 -0.15 0.13 21.70
C ARG A 243 1.19 0.35 22.41
N CYS A 244 2.21 0.78 21.67
CA CYS A 244 3.54 1.07 22.21
C CYS A 244 3.68 2.49 22.79
N SER A 245 2.70 3.37 22.61
CA SER A 245 2.81 4.78 22.99
C SER A 245 2.96 4.96 24.50
N GLY A 246 3.87 5.84 24.90
CA GLY A 246 4.22 6.10 26.29
C GLY A 246 5.10 5.04 26.93
N HIS A 247 5.41 3.95 26.22
CA HIS A 247 6.27 2.91 26.78
C HIS A 247 7.66 3.48 27.12
N ARG A 248 8.06 3.35 28.39
CA ARG A 248 9.31 3.89 28.95
C ARG A 248 9.50 5.40 28.81
N GLY A 249 8.42 6.15 28.53
CA GLY A 249 8.53 7.57 28.15
C GLY A 249 9.35 7.80 26.88
N ALA A 250 9.65 6.74 26.12
CA ALA A 250 10.58 6.74 25.01
C ALA A 250 9.88 6.58 23.66
N VAL A 251 8.60 6.21 23.64
CA VAL A 251 7.83 5.98 22.41
C VAL A 251 6.66 6.96 22.36
N GLU A 252 6.63 7.80 21.33
CA GLU A 252 5.58 8.79 21.15
C GLU A 252 5.19 8.94 19.68
N LEU A 253 3.96 9.38 19.44
CA LEU A 253 3.54 9.76 18.09
C LEU A 253 4.10 11.15 17.80
N ALA A 254 4.98 11.24 16.80
CA ALA A 254 5.71 12.45 16.47
C ALA A 254 5.49 12.85 15.00
N PRO A 255 5.50 14.15 14.70
CA PRO A 255 5.49 14.62 13.33
C PRO A 255 6.85 14.33 12.68
N ARG A 256 6.85 14.22 11.36
CA ARG A 256 8.04 14.18 10.51
C ARG A 256 7.73 14.87 9.20
N LEU A 257 8.76 15.37 8.52
CA LEU A 257 8.57 15.94 7.20
C LEU A 257 8.12 14.84 6.22
N PRO A 258 7.07 15.04 5.40
CA PRO A 258 6.62 14.04 4.44
C PRO A 258 7.77 13.54 3.55
N GLY A 259 7.93 12.21 3.48
CA GLY A 259 8.98 11.57 2.70
C GLY A 259 10.41 11.66 3.27
N SER A 260 10.61 12.26 4.45
CA SER A 260 11.94 12.28 5.11
C SER A 260 12.49 10.88 5.42
N GLU A 261 11.61 9.92 5.73
CA GLU A 261 12.02 8.52 5.93
C GLU A 261 12.72 7.94 4.68
N ILE A 262 12.31 8.36 3.48
CA ILE A 262 12.92 7.90 2.23
C ILE A 262 14.32 8.51 2.05
N ALA A 263 14.47 9.81 2.33
CA ALA A 263 15.75 10.51 2.18
C ALA A 263 16.81 9.94 3.14
N ASP A 264 16.41 9.69 4.40
CA ASP A 264 17.28 9.26 5.49
C ASP A 264 17.22 7.75 5.75
N LEU A 265 16.75 6.97 4.75
CA LEU A 265 16.53 5.53 4.91
C LEU A 265 17.84 4.78 5.26
N PRO A 266 17.90 4.06 6.39
CA PRO A 266 19.10 3.34 6.76
C PRO A 266 19.33 2.13 5.85
N ALA A 267 20.59 1.82 5.52
CA ALA A 267 20.94 0.74 4.59
C ALA A 267 20.34 -0.63 4.94
N ARG A 268 20.17 -0.93 6.24
CA ARG A 268 19.55 -2.18 6.72
C ARG A 268 18.07 -2.34 6.36
N GLU A 269 17.37 -1.23 6.07
CA GLU A 269 15.96 -1.23 5.70
C GLU A 269 15.75 -1.26 4.18
N VAL A 270 16.80 -1.03 3.39
CA VAL A 270 16.74 -1.10 1.93
C VAL A 270 16.47 -2.54 1.51
N SER A 271 15.45 -2.72 0.67
CA SER A 271 15.01 -4.03 0.19
C SER A 271 14.84 -4.00 -1.33
N PRO A 272 15.54 -4.85 -2.09
CA PRO A 272 15.32 -4.96 -3.53
C PRO A 272 13.87 -5.29 -3.89
N TRP A 273 13.21 -6.12 -3.08
CA TRP A 273 11.80 -6.51 -3.29
C TRP A 273 10.81 -5.36 -3.15
N ASP A 274 11.12 -4.35 -2.33
CA ASP A 274 10.29 -3.14 -2.21
C ASP A 274 10.32 -2.35 -3.53
N ILE A 275 11.50 -2.28 -4.17
CA ILE A 275 11.68 -1.59 -5.45
C ILE A 275 11.12 -2.41 -6.61
N VAL A 276 11.28 -3.73 -6.59
CA VAL A 276 10.64 -4.61 -7.59
C VAL A 276 9.11 -4.48 -7.50
N LEU A 277 8.55 -4.47 -6.29
CA LEU A 277 7.13 -4.21 -6.09
C LEU A 277 6.73 -2.82 -6.59
N LEU A 278 7.51 -1.78 -6.30
CA LEU A 278 7.22 -0.44 -6.77
C LEU A 278 7.23 -0.37 -8.31
N LEU A 279 8.30 -0.82 -8.96
CA LEU A 279 8.50 -0.63 -10.40
C LEU A 279 7.63 -1.57 -11.25
N PHE A 280 7.64 -2.88 -10.94
CA PHE A 280 6.92 -3.87 -11.73
C PHE A 280 5.49 -4.07 -11.25
N GLY A 281 5.25 -4.01 -9.93
CA GLY A 281 3.90 -4.17 -9.37
C GLY A 281 3.08 -2.89 -9.48
N VAL A 282 3.46 -1.87 -8.71
CA VAL A 282 2.68 -0.64 -8.55
C VAL A 282 2.71 0.22 -9.81
N MET A 283 3.89 0.50 -10.36
CA MET A 283 4.01 1.35 -11.55
C MET A 283 3.68 0.57 -12.83
N GLY A 284 3.90 -0.74 -12.83
CA GLY A 284 3.69 -1.64 -13.94
C GLY A 284 2.31 -2.29 -13.98
N VAL A 285 2.16 -3.42 -13.28
CA VAL A 285 0.95 -4.26 -13.27
C VAL A 285 -0.30 -3.46 -12.89
N ALA A 286 -0.24 -2.61 -11.85
CA ALA A 286 -1.42 -1.86 -11.44
C ALA A 286 -1.84 -0.79 -12.45
N SER A 287 -0.89 -0.08 -13.07
CA SER A 287 -1.20 0.84 -14.17
C SER A 287 -1.84 0.07 -15.34
N GLY A 288 -1.28 -1.10 -15.71
CA GLY A 288 -1.88 -1.96 -16.74
C GLY A 288 -3.29 -2.44 -16.38
N ALA A 289 -3.51 -2.81 -15.11
CA ALA A 289 -4.82 -3.25 -14.61
C ALA A 289 -5.89 -2.17 -14.70
N PHE A 290 -5.55 -0.90 -14.50
CA PHE A 290 -6.52 0.20 -14.61
C PHE A 290 -6.76 0.66 -16.05
N GLN A 291 -5.84 0.37 -16.98
CA GLN A 291 -5.82 0.99 -18.30
C GLN A 291 -6.21 0.05 -19.44
N TRP A 292 -6.14 -1.28 -19.24
CA TRP A 292 -6.29 -2.25 -20.33
C TRP A 292 -7.63 -2.14 -21.06
N SER A 293 -8.74 -1.94 -20.32
CA SER A 293 -10.09 -1.95 -20.88
C SER A 293 -10.35 -0.78 -21.83
N ALA A 294 -9.70 0.37 -21.62
CA ALA A 294 -9.82 1.53 -22.50
C ALA A 294 -8.64 1.67 -23.49
N SER A 295 -7.70 0.72 -23.52
CA SER A 295 -6.47 0.89 -24.29
C SER A 295 -6.65 0.53 -25.77
N PRO A 296 -6.38 1.45 -26.71
CA PRO A 296 -6.37 1.13 -28.15
C PRO A 296 -5.34 0.06 -28.51
N VAL A 297 -4.23 -0.01 -27.76
CA VAL A 297 -3.19 -1.02 -27.94
C VAL A 297 -3.70 -2.42 -27.59
N PHE A 298 -4.51 -2.53 -26.54
CA PHE A 298 -5.16 -3.80 -26.17
C PHE A 298 -6.13 -4.25 -27.26
N ILE A 299 -6.96 -3.34 -27.77
CA ILE A 299 -7.92 -3.62 -28.85
C ILE A 299 -7.17 -4.09 -30.11
N ALA A 300 -6.10 -3.39 -30.52
CA ALA A 300 -5.29 -3.75 -31.67
C ALA A 300 -4.60 -5.11 -31.49
N LEU A 301 -4.08 -5.41 -30.30
CA LEU A 301 -3.50 -6.71 -29.97
C LEU A 301 -4.53 -7.84 -30.12
N LYS A 302 -5.72 -7.67 -29.51
CA LYS A 302 -6.79 -8.66 -29.56
C LYS A 302 -7.26 -8.91 -30.99
N GLN A 303 -7.52 -7.84 -31.76
CA GLN A 303 -7.94 -7.94 -33.16
C GLN A 303 -6.87 -8.58 -34.05
N GLY A 304 -5.58 -8.24 -33.84
CA GLY A 304 -4.47 -8.82 -34.58
C GLY A 304 -4.31 -10.32 -34.31
N LEU A 305 -4.39 -10.74 -33.04
CA LEU A 305 -4.34 -12.15 -32.67
C LEU A 305 -5.56 -12.92 -33.18
N ALA A 306 -6.75 -12.36 -33.05
CA ALA A 306 -7.97 -12.96 -33.60
C ALA A 306 -7.84 -13.20 -35.11
N LYS A 307 -7.34 -12.21 -35.86
CA LYS A 307 -7.10 -12.35 -37.31
C LYS A 307 -6.13 -13.50 -37.61
N ILE A 308 -4.99 -13.57 -36.91
CA ILE A 308 -4.00 -14.65 -37.10
C ILE A 308 -4.62 -16.01 -36.80
N LEU A 309 -5.39 -16.13 -35.72
CA LEU A 309 -6.06 -17.36 -35.32
C LEU A 309 -7.07 -17.84 -36.37
N VAL A 310 -7.88 -16.92 -36.90
CA VAL A 310 -8.83 -17.22 -37.99
C VAL A 310 -8.11 -17.65 -39.26
N GLU A 311 -7.01 -16.97 -39.64
CA GLU A 311 -6.21 -17.33 -40.83
C GLU A 311 -5.60 -18.75 -40.73
N HIS A 312 -5.36 -19.24 -39.52
CA HIS A 312 -4.83 -20.59 -39.27
C HIS A 312 -5.92 -21.62 -38.92
N ASP A 313 -7.20 -21.26 -39.01
CA ASP A 313 -8.36 -22.10 -38.67
C ASP A 313 -8.35 -22.61 -37.20
N ILE A 314 -7.76 -21.81 -36.29
CA ILE A 314 -7.67 -22.11 -34.86
C ILE A 314 -8.74 -21.29 -34.12
N LEU A 315 -9.95 -21.84 -33.98
CA LEU A 315 -11.09 -21.12 -33.40
C LEU A 315 -11.21 -21.26 -31.88
N PHE A 316 -10.66 -22.34 -31.29
CA PHE A 316 -10.88 -22.65 -29.88
C PHE A 316 -10.55 -21.52 -28.89
N PRO A 317 -9.50 -20.66 -29.08
CA PRO A 317 -9.21 -19.61 -28.12
C PRO A 317 -10.29 -18.52 -28.07
N MET A 318 -11.10 -18.40 -29.12
CA MET A 318 -12.17 -17.41 -29.25
C MET A 318 -13.54 -17.97 -28.87
N THR A 319 -13.69 -19.28 -28.75
CA THR A 319 -14.97 -19.94 -28.43
C THR A 319 -14.98 -20.55 -27.05
N GLU A 320 -13.83 -21.08 -26.60
CA GLU A 320 -13.71 -21.72 -25.31
C GLU A 320 -13.62 -20.67 -24.20
N THR A 321 -14.29 -20.98 -23.10
CA THR A 321 -14.35 -20.16 -21.89
C THR A 321 -13.91 -21.00 -20.70
N LEU A 322 -13.58 -20.35 -19.59
CA LEU A 322 -13.26 -21.03 -18.34
C LEU A 322 -14.40 -20.81 -17.32
N PRO A 323 -14.42 -21.57 -16.22
CA PRO A 323 -15.37 -21.32 -15.15
C PRO A 323 -15.23 -19.90 -14.60
N TRP A 324 -16.36 -19.31 -14.15
CA TRP A 324 -16.44 -17.93 -13.65
C TRP A 324 -15.42 -17.55 -12.57
N TRP A 325 -14.93 -18.54 -11.80
CA TRP A 325 -13.93 -18.35 -10.75
C TRP A 325 -12.50 -18.23 -11.29
N LEU A 326 -12.26 -18.52 -12.57
CA LEU A 326 -10.94 -18.40 -13.21
C LEU A 326 -10.93 -17.31 -14.27
N LEU A 327 -12.03 -17.17 -15.01
CA LEU A 327 -12.21 -16.19 -16.06
C LEU A 327 -13.69 -15.79 -16.09
N THR A 328 -13.99 -14.50 -16.22
CA THR A 328 -15.38 -13.99 -16.20
C THR A 328 -16.26 -14.75 -17.18
N ASN A 329 -17.30 -15.39 -16.65
CA ASN A 329 -18.26 -16.19 -17.40
C ASN A 329 -19.58 -16.19 -16.62
N SER A 330 -20.40 -15.17 -16.85
CA SER A 330 -21.60 -14.91 -16.08
C SER A 330 -22.84 -15.09 -16.94
N ASP A 331 -23.60 -16.15 -16.66
CA ASP A 331 -24.90 -16.40 -17.30
C ASP A 331 -25.94 -15.32 -16.96
N GLU A 332 -25.79 -14.66 -15.80
CA GLU A 332 -26.75 -13.66 -15.28
C GLU A 332 -26.62 -12.30 -15.97
N THR A 333 -25.41 -11.91 -16.38
CA THR A 333 -25.13 -10.61 -17.04
C THR A 333 -24.84 -10.76 -18.54
N GLY A 334 -24.57 -11.98 -19.01
CA GLY A 334 -24.16 -12.25 -20.38
C GLY A 334 -22.71 -11.85 -20.71
N GLU A 335 -21.94 -11.37 -19.72
CA GLU A 335 -20.53 -11.06 -19.91
C GLU A 335 -19.69 -12.33 -19.86
N VAL A 336 -18.94 -12.56 -20.93
CA VAL A 336 -18.13 -13.76 -21.11
C VAL A 336 -16.77 -13.38 -21.68
N PHE A 337 -15.72 -13.78 -20.99
CA PHE A 337 -14.34 -13.69 -21.46
C PHE A 337 -13.90 -15.03 -22.05
N THR A 338 -13.34 -14.95 -23.26
CA THR A 338 -12.77 -16.09 -23.98
C THR A 338 -11.32 -16.34 -23.54
N LEU A 339 -10.75 -17.51 -23.86
CA LEU A 339 -9.33 -17.76 -23.60
C LEU A 339 -8.41 -16.70 -24.24
N LEU A 340 -8.80 -16.16 -25.40
CA LEU A 340 -8.10 -15.06 -26.06
C LEU A 340 -8.15 -13.78 -25.21
N ASP A 341 -9.28 -13.47 -24.59
CA ASP A 341 -9.39 -12.31 -23.69
C ASP A 341 -8.47 -12.46 -22.49
N GLY A 342 -8.51 -13.62 -21.83
CA GLY A 342 -7.62 -13.93 -20.72
C GLY A 342 -6.15 -13.80 -21.10
N PHE A 343 -5.75 -14.34 -22.26
CA PHE A 343 -4.38 -14.21 -22.76
C PHE A 343 -4.01 -12.74 -23.05
N CYS A 344 -4.87 -11.98 -23.73
CA CYS A 344 -4.63 -10.58 -24.05
C CYS A 344 -4.48 -9.72 -22.78
N ILE A 345 -5.31 -9.95 -21.75
CA ILE A 345 -5.23 -9.25 -20.46
C ILE A 345 -3.88 -9.53 -19.80
N LEU A 346 -3.48 -10.81 -19.73
CA LEU A 346 -2.19 -11.22 -19.18
C LEU A 346 -1.02 -10.61 -19.96
N ALA A 347 -1.08 -10.65 -21.30
CA ALA A 347 -0.05 -10.11 -22.17
C ALA A 347 0.08 -8.59 -22.02
N TYR A 348 -1.04 -7.87 -21.94
CA TYR A 348 -1.05 -6.42 -21.76
C TYR A 348 -0.51 -6.02 -20.39
N MET A 349 -1.02 -6.62 -19.31
CA MET A 349 -0.56 -6.32 -17.95
C MET A 349 0.91 -6.71 -17.74
N GLY A 350 1.32 -7.87 -18.26
CA GLY A 350 2.71 -8.31 -18.25
C GLY A 350 3.62 -7.39 -19.08
N GLY A 351 3.16 -6.98 -20.26
CA GLY A 351 3.85 -6.03 -21.13
C GLY A 351 4.05 -4.67 -20.46
N ALA A 352 2.98 -4.12 -19.85
CA ALA A 352 3.07 -2.88 -19.06
C ALA A 352 4.04 -3.02 -17.88
N ALA A 353 3.99 -4.15 -17.17
CA ALA A 353 4.90 -4.42 -16.06
C ALA A 353 6.37 -4.46 -16.48
N LEU A 354 6.67 -5.14 -17.59
CA LEU A 354 8.01 -5.20 -18.15
C LEU A 354 8.44 -3.83 -18.67
N LEU A 355 7.58 -3.11 -19.39
CA LEU A 355 7.90 -1.81 -19.96
C LEU A 355 8.27 -0.80 -18.87
N PHE A 356 7.36 -0.53 -17.93
CA PHE A 356 7.61 0.46 -16.86
C PHE A 356 8.67 -0.02 -15.87
N GLY A 357 8.66 -1.32 -15.56
CA GLY A 357 9.64 -1.92 -14.66
C GLY A 357 11.06 -1.86 -15.20
N LEU A 358 11.28 -2.19 -16.47
CA LEU A 358 12.60 -2.13 -17.11
C LEU A 358 13.06 -0.68 -17.33
N ILE A 359 12.19 0.24 -17.75
CA ILE A 359 12.53 1.66 -17.86
C ILE A 359 12.97 2.21 -16.50
N GLY A 360 12.20 1.94 -15.44
CA GLY A 360 12.55 2.36 -14.09
C GLY A 360 13.85 1.75 -13.58
N LEU A 361 14.04 0.44 -13.77
CA LEU A 361 15.23 -0.26 -13.30
C LEU A 361 16.49 0.17 -14.06
N ALA A 362 16.40 0.31 -15.38
CA ALA A 362 17.48 0.81 -16.22
C ALA A 362 17.81 2.26 -15.88
N GLY A 363 16.79 3.12 -15.74
CA GLY A 363 16.97 4.52 -15.35
C GLY A 363 17.67 4.68 -14.00
N LEU A 364 17.23 3.96 -12.97
CA LEU A 364 17.89 3.94 -11.66
C LEU A 364 19.32 3.36 -11.73
N GLY A 365 19.52 2.30 -12.51
CA GLY A 365 20.85 1.71 -12.72
C GLY A 365 21.81 2.63 -13.45
N LEU A 366 21.35 3.40 -14.43
CA LEU A 366 22.14 4.41 -15.14
C LEU A 366 22.42 5.62 -14.23
N SER A 367 21.43 6.05 -13.44
CA SER A 367 21.57 7.12 -12.44
C SER A 367 22.63 6.76 -11.39
N ALA A 368 22.56 5.56 -10.81
CA ALA A 368 23.54 5.08 -9.84
C ALA A 368 24.97 4.98 -10.42
N ARG A 369 25.09 4.54 -11.68
CA ARG A 369 26.38 4.52 -12.39
C ARG A 369 26.92 5.92 -12.68
N ALA A 370 26.08 6.87 -13.10
CA ALA A 370 26.47 8.27 -13.32
C ALA A 370 26.95 8.95 -12.02
N LEU A 371 26.42 8.54 -10.87
CA LEU A 371 26.88 8.97 -9.55
C LEU A 371 28.17 8.27 -9.10
N GLY A 372 28.64 7.25 -9.83
CA GLY A 372 29.81 6.44 -9.48
C GLY A 372 29.58 5.47 -8.32
N ARG A 373 28.31 5.15 -8.01
CA ARG A 373 27.90 4.34 -6.86
C ARG A 373 26.78 3.35 -7.23
N PRO A 374 27.08 2.26 -7.96
CA PRO A 374 26.06 1.32 -8.44
C PRO A 374 25.26 0.65 -7.31
N GLU A 375 25.81 0.56 -6.11
CA GLU A 375 25.15 0.03 -4.91
C GLU A 375 23.93 0.84 -4.46
N LEU A 376 23.81 2.09 -4.91
CA LEU A 376 22.70 2.98 -4.54
C LEU A 376 21.41 2.74 -5.32
N LEU A 377 21.40 1.87 -6.35
CA LEU A 377 20.23 1.61 -7.19
C LEU A 377 18.95 1.39 -6.37
N TRP A 378 18.99 0.45 -5.42
CA TRP A 378 17.81 0.10 -4.61
C TRP A 378 17.40 1.20 -3.64
N ARG A 379 18.38 1.97 -3.13
CA ARG A 379 18.08 3.11 -2.25
C ARG A 379 17.40 4.24 -3.02
N LEU A 380 17.92 4.57 -4.21
CA LEU A 380 17.36 5.62 -5.08
C LEU A 380 15.94 5.30 -5.54
N GLY A 381 15.61 4.01 -5.72
CA GLY A 381 14.27 3.57 -6.12
C GLY A 381 13.15 4.02 -5.18
N TYR A 382 13.41 4.15 -3.87
CA TYR A 382 12.39 4.64 -2.93
C TYR A 382 11.97 6.08 -3.21
N ALA A 383 12.81 6.87 -3.88
CA ALA A 383 12.45 8.23 -4.28
C ALA A 383 11.28 8.27 -5.29
N LEU A 384 10.97 7.16 -5.97
CA LEU A 384 9.86 7.07 -6.93
C LEU A 384 8.52 6.68 -6.27
N VAL A 385 8.50 6.45 -4.96
CA VAL A 385 7.27 6.11 -4.22
C VAL A 385 6.16 7.16 -4.38
N PRO A 386 6.41 8.49 -4.36
CA PRO A 386 5.36 9.48 -4.58
C PRO A 386 4.69 9.36 -5.96
N ALA A 387 5.44 9.08 -7.02
CA ALA A 387 4.88 8.88 -8.36
C ALA A 387 4.00 7.62 -8.41
N GLY A 388 4.49 6.50 -7.84
CA GLY A 388 3.70 5.28 -7.72
C GLY A 388 2.41 5.49 -6.90
N ALA A 389 2.50 6.25 -5.80
CA ALA A 389 1.34 6.59 -4.97
C ALA A 389 0.33 7.46 -5.72
N ALA A 390 0.78 8.47 -6.46
CA ALA A 390 -0.08 9.32 -7.28
C ALA A 390 -0.82 8.49 -8.35
N GLY A 391 -0.12 7.59 -9.04
CA GLY A 391 -0.73 6.68 -10.02
C GLY A 391 -1.80 5.77 -9.40
N LEU A 392 -1.54 5.18 -8.22
CA LEU A 392 -2.53 4.36 -7.51
C LEU A 392 -3.76 5.15 -7.06
N ILE A 393 -3.58 6.36 -6.50
CA ILE A 393 -4.68 7.19 -6.03
C ILE A 393 -5.57 7.60 -7.21
N VAL A 394 -4.95 8.01 -8.32
CA VAL A 394 -5.67 8.43 -9.51
C VAL A 394 -6.36 7.24 -10.20
N GLY A 395 -5.70 6.08 -10.28
CA GLY A 395 -6.30 4.86 -10.82
C GLY A 395 -7.48 4.34 -10.01
N LEU A 396 -7.35 4.25 -8.69
CA LEU A 396 -8.46 3.80 -7.82
C LEU A 396 -9.62 4.80 -7.79
N SER A 397 -9.34 6.10 -7.82
CA SER A 397 -10.41 7.11 -7.90
C SER A 397 -11.13 7.12 -9.24
N ALA A 398 -10.57 6.52 -10.30
CA ALA A 398 -11.28 6.37 -11.56
C ALA A 398 -12.55 5.54 -11.40
N MET A 399 -12.52 4.47 -10.60
CA MET A 399 -13.71 3.66 -10.32
C MET A 399 -14.81 4.46 -9.62
N THR A 400 -14.46 5.24 -8.60
CA THR A 400 -15.39 6.15 -7.91
C THR A 400 -16.06 7.11 -8.89
N LEU A 401 -15.26 7.67 -9.79
CA LEU A 401 -15.71 8.69 -10.74
C LEU A 401 -16.58 8.10 -11.85
N THR A 402 -16.27 6.90 -12.33
CA THR A 402 -17.12 6.17 -13.29
C THR A 402 -18.49 5.89 -12.68
N GLN A 403 -18.55 5.40 -11.44
CA GLN A 403 -19.81 5.12 -10.75
C GLN A 403 -20.62 6.40 -10.47
N LEU A 404 -19.97 7.49 -10.06
CA LEU A 404 -20.64 8.79 -9.89
C LEU A 404 -21.16 9.36 -11.21
N THR A 405 -20.44 9.15 -12.31
CA THR A 405 -20.88 9.59 -13.65
C THR A 405 -22.09 8.79 -14.11
N ALA A 406 -22.16 7.50 -13.80
CA ALA A 406 -23.35 6.67 -14.05
C ALA A 406 -24.60 7.19 -13.32
N GLU A 407 -24.42 7.81 -12.15
CA GLU A 407 -25.48 8.51 -11.39
C GLU A 407 -25.78 9.94 -11.92
N GLY A 408 -25.19 10.34 -13.05
CA GLY A 408 -25.38 11.67 -13.63
C GLY A 408 -24.59 12.78 -12.94
N VAL A 409 -23.71 12.47 -11.98
CA VAL A 409 -22.86 13.46 -11.30
C VAL A 409 -21.57 13.70 -12.08
N PHE A 410 -21.58 14.71 -12.95
CA PHE A 410 -20.38 15.12 -13.68
C PHE A 410 -19.58 16.17 -12.90
N LEU A 411 -18.31 15.86 -12.64
CA LEU A 411 -17.40 16.74 -11.91
C LEU A 411 -16.35 17.33 -12.85
N ALA A 412 -16.61 18.51 -13.39
CA ALA A 412 -15.75 19.16 -14.40
C ALA A 412 -14.29 19.42 -13.93
N TRP A 413 -14.04 19.53 -12.62
CA TRP A 413 -12.71 19.79 -12.05
C TRP A 413 -11.81 18.55 -11.95
N VAL A 414 -12.36 17.36 -12.19
CA VAL A 414 -11.66 16.08 -11.98
C VAL A 414 -10.42 15.90 -12.85
N PRO A 415 -10.44 16.20 -14.16
CA PRO A 415 -9.25 16.09 -15.00
C PRO A 415 -8.09 16.97 -14.48
N ASP A 416 -8.39 18.20 -14.06
CA ASP A 416 -7.41 19.13 -13.50
C ASP A 416 -6.84 18.61 -12.17
N ALA A 417 -7.69 18.07 -11.30
CA ALA A 417 -7.25 17.46 -10.05
C ALA A 417 -6.36 16.23 -10.28
N ARG A 418 -6.70 15.36 -11.25
CA ARG A 418 -5.87 14.21 -11.62
C ARG A 418 -4.50 14.67 -12.13
N ALA A 419 -4.46 15.66 -13.03
CA ALA A 419 -3.23 16.26 -13.52
C ALA A 419 -2.39 16.84 -12.38
N GLY A 420 -3.04 17.57 -11.45
CA GLY A 420 -2.40 18.12 -10.26
C GLY A 420 -1.76 17.06 -9.36
N VAL A 421 -2.48 15.97 -9.07
CA VAL A 421 -1.97 14.86 -8.25
C VAL A 421 -0.76 14.19 -8.92
N LEU A 422 -0.83 13.94 -10.24
CA LEU A 422 0.28 13.36 -10.99
C LEU A 422 1.50 14.30 -11.02
N ALA A 423 1.29 15.60 -11.27
CA ALA A 423 2.35 16.61 -11.27
C ALA A 423 3.04 16.74 -9.89
N VAL A 424 2.25 16.75 -8.80
CA VAL A 424 2.77 16.74 -7.43
C VAL A 424 3.56 15.46 -7.16
N GLY A 425 3.05 14.30 -7.57
CA GLY A 425 3.75 13.02 -7.43
C GLY A 425 5.10 13.00 -8.15
N LEU A 426 5.17 13.56 -9.37
CA LEU A 426 6.40 13.69 -10.14
C LEU A 426 7.38 14.64 -9.45
N ALA A 427 6.94 15.86 -9.12
CA ALA A 427 7.77 16.88 -8.50
C ALA A 427 8.30 16.43 -7.14
N TRP A 428 7.48 15.74 -6.34
CA TRP A 428 7.89 15.20 -5.07
C TRP A 428 8.92 14.07 -5.24
N SER A 429 8.72 13.17 -6.21
CA SER A 429 9.71 12.14 -6.53
C SER A 429 11.04 12.74 -6.98
N ALA A 430 10.98 13.80 -7.79
CA ALA A 430 12.14 14.56 -8.25
C ALA A 430 12.92 15.20 -7.09
N LEU A 431 12.21 15.81 -6.14
CA LEU A 431 12.80 16.38 -4.93
C LEU A 431 13.44 15.30 -4.04
N LEU A 432 12.73 14.20 -3.77
CA LEU A 432 13.24 13.11 -2.93
C LEU A 432 14.45 12.43 -3.58
N LEU A 433 14.44 12.26 -4.91
CA LEU A 433 15.57 11.68 -5.62
C LEU A 433 16.79 12.57 -5.47
N TRP A 434 16.65 13.88 -5.68
CA TRP A 434 17.73 14.84 -5.49
C TRP A 434 18.32 14.80 -4.08
N ARG A 435 17.46 14.73 -3.05
CA ARG A 435 17.87 14.63 -1.63
C ARG A 435 18.54 13.31 -1.28
N SER A 436 18.16 12.23 -1.96
CA SER A 436 18.71 10.88 -1.74
C SER A 436 20.06 10.66 -2.44
N MET A 437 20.45 11.57 -3.34
CA MET A 437 21.74 11.49 -4.02
C MET A 437 22.92 11.79 -3.08
N PRO A 438 24.04 11.07 -3.25
CA PRO A 438 25.25 11.34 -2.48
C PRO A 438 25.83 12.72 -2.82
N ALA A 439 26.64 13.25 -1.91
CA ALA A 439 27.44 14.45 -2.14
C ALA A 439 28.57 14.15 -3.15
N VAL A 440 28.25 14.28 -4.45
CA VAL A 440 29.20 14.23 -5.57
C VAL A 440 29.14 15.56 -6.35
N SER A 441 29.97 15.72 -7.38
CA SER A 441 29.98 16.95 -8.18
C SER A 441 28.58 17.28 -8.74
N LEU A 442 28.26 18.57 -8.79
CA LEU A 442 26.95 19.05 -9.24
C LEU A 442 26.62 18.55 -10.66
N ALA A 443 27.61 18.54 -11.56
CA ALA A 443 27.45 18.02 -12.91
C ALA A 443 27.01 16.55 -12.95
N ARG A 444 27.59 15.68 -12.10
CA ARG A 444 27.19 14.27 -12.01
C ARG A 444 25.79 14.12 -11.44
N ARG A 445 25.42 14.91 -10.43
CA ARG A 445 24.05 14.91 -9.87
C ARG A 445 23.03 15.34 -10.90
N LEU A 446 23.29 16.44 -11.63
CA LEU A 446 22.41 16.94 -12.68
C LEU A 446 22.26 15.96 -13.83
N ALA A 447 23.32 15.24 -14.23
CA ALA A 447 23.24 14.20 -15.25
C ALA A 447 22.47 12.95 -14.76
N ALA A 448 22.68 12.53 -13.50
CA ALA A 448 22.05 11.34 -12.94
C ALA A 448 20.56 11.53 -12.60
N TRP A 449 20.13 12.77 -12.34
CA TRP A 449 18.79 13.10 -11.86
C TRP A 449 17.66 12.76 -12.84
N PRO A 450 17.70 13.23 -14.11
CA PRO A 450 16.66 12.85 -15.07
C PRO A 450 16.64 11.35 -15.38
N LEU A 451 17.81 10.69 -15.37
CA LEU A 451 17.91 9.24 -15.58
C LEU A 451 17.16 8.46 -14.49
N GLY A 452 17.32 8.87 -13.22
CA GLY A 452 16.64 8.22 -12.11
C GLY A 452 15.13 8.45 -12.10
N LEU A 453 14.63 9.51 -12.76
CA LEU A 453 13.21 9.82 -12.91
C LEU A 453 12.55 9.14 -14.12
N ALA A 454 13.30 8.45 -14.97
CA ALA A 454 12.77 7.87 -16.21
C ALA A 454 11.53 7.00 -15.98
N GLY A 455 11.53 6.15 -14.95
CA GLY A 455 10.36 5.32 -14.61
C GLY A 455 9.13 6.13 -14.20
N ALA A 456 9.31 7.16 -13.36
CA ALA A 456 8.21 8.02 -12.93
C ALA A 456 7.65 8.84 -14.10
N PHE A 457 8.53 9.34 -14.97
CA PHE A 457 8.12 10.07 -16.17
C PHE A 457 7.34 9.17 -17.14
N ALA A 458 7.83 7.95 -17.40
CA ALA A 458 7.14 7.00 -18.26
C ALA A 458 5.75 6.63 -17.73
N GLN A 459 5.64 6.34 -16.42
CA GLN A 459 4.36 6.02 -15.79
C GLN A 459 3.37 7.20 -15.87
N ILE A 460 3.82 8.40 -15.52
CA ILE A 460 2.95 9.59 -15.49
C ILE A 460 2.56 10.01 -16.90
N GLY A 461 3.47 9.91 -17.87
CA GLY A 461 3.16 10.10 -19.29
C GLY A 461 2.06 9.14 -19.76
N MET A 462 2.12 7.87 -19.36
CA MET A 462 1.09 6.89 -19.67
C MET A 462 -0.27 7.25 -19.06
N TRP A 463 -0.30 7.68 -17.79
CA TRP A 463 -1.53 8.19 -17.19
C TRP A 463 -2.09 9.42 -17.90
N GLY A 464 -1.21 10.31 -18.39
CA GLY A 464 -1.60 11.44 -19.23
C GLY A 464 -2.27 10.98 -20.53
N VAL A 465 -1.69 9.99 -21.22
CA VAL A 465 -2.30 9.40 -22.42
C VAL A 465 -3.67 8.80 -22.10
N PHE A 466 -3.77 8.02 -21.02
CA PHE A 466 -5.03 7.38 -20.61
C PHE A 466 -6.16 8.38 -20.33
N PHE A 467 -5.89 9.52 -19.70
CA PHE A 467 -6.95 10.47 -19.33
C PHE A 467 -7.27 11.54 -20.37
N PHE A 468 -6.29 11.91 -21.20
CA PHE A 468 -6.42 13.07 -22.10
C PHE A 468 -6.39 12.70 -23.59
N VAL A 469 -6.13 11.45 -23.92
CA VAL A 469 -6.04 10.99 -25.32
C VAL A 469 -6.99 9.82 -25.59
N TRP A 470 -7.12 8.88 -24.65
CA TRP A 470 -7.97 7.69 -24.81
C TRP A 470 -9.43 7.94 -24.43
#